data_AF-A0A5K0WDV8-F1
#
_entry.id   AF-A0A5K0WDV8-F1
#
_cell.length_a   1.000
_cell.length_b   1.000
_cell.length_c   1.000
_cell.angle_alpha   90.00
_cell.angle_beta   90.00
_cell.angle_gamma   90.00
#
_symmetry.space_group_name_H-M   'P 1'
#
loop_
_entity.id
_entity.type
_entity.pdbx_description
1 polymer ?
#
loop_
_entity_poly.entity_id
_entity_poly.type
_entity_poly.pdbx_seq_one_letter_code
_entity_poly.pdbx_strand_id
1 'polypeptide(L)'
;IVNIMKQEGLEVLGWRPVPTNVSVVGYYARETMPNIQQVFVKVEKEDNVDDIERELYITRKLIEREAKQKEWGSELYFCSLSNQTIVYKGMLRSEVLGQFYLDLQSELYKSPFAIYHRRYSTNTSPRWPLAQPMRLLGHNGEINTIQ
;
A
#
# COMPACT_ATOMS: atom_id res chain seq x y z
N ILE A 1 -6.11 -7.17 12.89
CA ILE A 1 -5.09 -6.13 12.58
C ILE A 1 -4.55 -5.51 13.87
N VAL A 2 -5.31 -4.66 14.57
CA VAL A 2 -4.85 -3.95 15.79
C VAL A 2 -4.31 -4.91 16.86
N ASN A 3 -4.98 -6.04 17.11
CA ASN A 3 -4.51 -7.02 18.10
C ASN A 3 -3.12 -7.58 17.78
N ILE A 4 -2.84 -7.86 16.50
CA ILE A 4 -1.53 -8.37 16.06
C ILE A 4 -0.48 -7.27 16.22
N MET A 5 -0.78 -6.05 15.78
CA MET A 5 0.11 -4.90 15.98
C MET A 5 0.50 -4.75 17.46
N LYS A 6 -0.48 -4.83 18.36
CA LYS A 6 -0.22 -4.75 19.80
C LYS A 6 0.64 -5.91 20.33
N GLN A 7 0.42 -7.13 19.85
CA GLN A 7 1.21 -8.31 20.24
C GLN A 7 2.68 -8.19 19.82
N GLU A 8 2.91 -7.63 18.63
CA GLU A 8 4.25 -7.35 18.09
C GLU A 8 4.90 -6.07 18.70
N GLY A 9 4.22 -5.37 19.61
CA GLY A 9 4.77 -4.18 20.29
C GLY A 9 4.61 -2.87 19.51
N LEU A 10 3.61 -2.81 18.63
CA LEU A 10 3.22 -1.59 17.92
C LEU A 10 1.98 -0.98 18.57
N GLU A 11 2.11 0.28 18.99
CA GLU A 11 0.99 1.10 19.44
C GLU A 11 0.31 1.72 18.21
N VAL A 12 -1.00 1.49 18.03
CA VAL A 12 -1.78 2.13 16.96
C VAL A 12 -2.22 3.51 17.40
N LEU A 13 -1.66 4.55 16.78
CA LEU A 13 -1.97 5.95 17.06
C LEU A 13 -3.29 6.38 16.42
N GLY A 14 -3.63 5.79 15.26
CA GLY A 14 -4.89 6.08 14.60
C GLY A 14 -4.96 5.61 13.15
N TRP A 15 -6.16 5.69 12.61
CA TRP A 15 -6.45 5.42 11.20
C TRP A 15 -6.87 6.72 10.51
N ARG A 16 -6.30 6.97 9.32
CA ARG A 16 -6.58 8.12 8.49
C ARG A 16 -7.14 7.66 7.14
N PRO A 17 -8.39 8.00 6.81
CA PRO A 17 -8.88 7.87 5.44
C PRO A 17 -8.00 8.70 4.50
N VAL A 18 -7.50 8.09 3.43
CA VAL A 18 -6.65 8.81 2.47
C VAL A 18 -7.54 9.72 1.61
N PRO A 19 -7.27 11.04 1.55
CA PRO A 19 -8.08 11.97 0.76
C PRO A 19 -7.90 11.67 -0.73
N THR A 20 -9.01 11.27 -1.37
CA THR A 20 -9.02 10.83 -2.77
C THR A 20 -10.08 11.56 -3.58
N ASN A 21 -9.76 11.90 -4.83
CA ASN A 21 -10.71 12.45 -5.79
C ASN A 21 -11.25 11.31 -6.69
N VAL A 22 -12.39 10.74 -6.31
CA VAL A 22 -12.98 9.59 -7.02
C VAL A 22 -13.49 9.95 -8.43
N SER A 23 -13.70 11.24 -8.73
CA SER A 23 -14.23 11.69 -10.03
C SER A 23 -13.34 11.33 -11.22
N VAL A 24 -12.01 11.22 -11.01
CA VAL A 24 -11.04 10.87 -12.07
C VAL A 24 -10.87 9.36 -12.29
N VAL A 25 -11.53 8.54 -11.46
CA VAL A 25 -11.46 7.07 -11.53
C VAL A 25 -12.45 6.57 -12.59
N GLY A 26 -11.95 5.78 -13.53
CA GLY A 26 -12.78 5.14 -14.55
C GLY A 26 -13.78 4.14 -13.95
N TYR A 27 -14.92 3.94 -14.60
CA TYR A 27 -16.05 3.12 -14.12
C TYR A 27 -15.61 1.76 -13.53
N TYR A 28 -14.95 0.91 -14.32
CA TYR A 28 -14.54 -0.42 -13.86
C TYR A 28 -13.54 -0.41 -12.70
N ALA A 29 -12.65 0.59 -12.66
CA ALA A 29 -11.72 0.73 -11.54
C ALA A 29 -12.44 1.18 -10.26
N ARG A 30 -13.51 1.97 -10.39
CA ARG A 30 -14.35 2.41 -9.27
C ARG A 30 -15.12 1.25 -8.65
N GLU A 31 -15.65 0.34 -9.46
CA GLU A 31 -16.36 -0.86 -8.98
C GLU A 31 -15.51 -1.76 -8.07
N THR A 32 -14.19 -1.77 -8.28
CA THR A 32 -13.25 -2.56 -7.46
C THR A 32 -12.37 -1.70 -6.55
N MET A 33 -12.70 -0.42 -6.39
CA MET A 33 -11.92 0.52 -5.59
C MET A 33 -11.99 0.14 -4.10
N PRO A 34 -10.85 -0.10 -3.44
CA PRO A 34 -10.84 -0.41 -2.02
C PRO A 34 -11.10 0.84 -1.19
N ASN A 35 -11.50 0.64 0.07
CA ASN A 35 -11.38 1.69 1.08
C ASN A 35 -9.89 1.90 1.41
N ILE A 36 -9.35 3.06 1.05
CA ILE A 36 -7.92 3.37 1.19
C ILE A 36 -7.70 4.10 2.51
N GLN A 37 -6.99 3.46 3.43
CA GLN A 37 -6.67 4.00 4.74
C GLN A 37 -5.18 3.88 5.05
N GLN A 38 -4.68 4.85 5.80
CA GLN A 38 -3.37 4.81 6.44
C GLN A 38 -3.55 4.49 7.92
N VAL A 39 -2.64 3.67 8.44
CA VAL A 39 -2.52 3.41 9.88
C VAL A 39 -1.22 4.02 10.35
N PHE A 40 -1.30 4.84 11.39
CA PHE A 40 -0.13 5.40 12.07
C PHE A 40 0.15 4.54 13.28
N VAL A 41 1.40 4.09 13.38
CA VAL A 41 1.87 3.21 14.45
C VAL A 41 3.14 3.78 15.05
N LYS A 42 3.30 3.57 16.35
CA LYS A 42 4.54 3.79 17.07
C LYS A 42 5.12 2.43 17.44
N VAL A 43 6.40 2.24 17.14
CA VAL A 43 7.15 1.03 17.54
C VAL A 43 7.78 1.33 18.90
N GLU A 44 7.43 0.56 19.93
CA GLU A 44 7.87 0.88 21.31
C GLU A 44 9.25 0.33 21.66
N LYS A 45 9.68 -0.75 21.01
CA LYS A 45 10.80 -1.59 21.47
C LYS A 45 12.11 -1.40 20.72
N GLU A 46 12.11 -0.64 19.62
CA GLU A 46 13.23 -0.58 18.69
C GLU A 46 13.62 0.86 18.39
N ASP A 47 14.92 1.17 18.48
CA ASP A 47 15.44 2.53 18.30
C ASP A 47 16.17 2.73 16.95
N ASN A 48 16.60 1.64 16.30
CA ASN A 48 17.27 1.73 15.01
C ASN A 48 16.33 1.39 13.84
N VAL A 49 16.63 1.99 12.68
CA VAL A 49 15.78 1.94 11.50
C VAL A 49 15.61 0.52 10.96
N ASP A 50 16.68 -0.29 10.94
CA ASP A 50 16.64 -1.64 10.37
C ASP A 50 15.77 -2.58 11.21
N ASP A 51 15.85 -2.48 12.54
CA ASP A 51 15.02 -3.27 13.45
C ASP A 51 13.54 -2.83 13.38
N ILE A 52 13.27 -1.51 13.27
CA ILE A 52 11.91 -1.00 13.03
C ILE A 52 11.32 -1.54 11.72
N GLU A 53 12.09 -1.50 10.62
CA GLU A 53 11.63 -2.00 9.32
C GLU A 53 11.40 -3.52 9.34
N ARG A 54 12.25 -4.27 10.05
CA ARG A 54 12.07 -5.71 10.26
C ARG A 54 10.79 -6.00 11.03
N GLU A 55 10.52 -5.25 12.09
CA GLU A 55 9.33 -5.41 12.92
C GLU A 55 8.05 -5.10 12.12
N LEU A 56 8.03 -3.99 11.38
CA LEU A 56 6.92 -3.64 10.48
C LEU A 56 6.70 -4.71 9.39
N TYR A 57 7.78 -5.29 8.85
CA TYR A 57 7.69 -6.40 7.91
C TYR A 57 7.05 -7.64 8.54
N ILE A 58 7.53 -8.09 9.71
CA ILE A 58 7.02 -9.26 10.43
C ILE A 58 5.54 -9.05 10.78
N THR A 59 5.21 -7.93 11.39
CA THR A 59 3.84 -7.54 11.73
C THR A 59 2.91 -7.61 10.52
N ARG A 60 3.32 -7.02 9.38
CA ARG A 60 2.54 -7.10 8.13
C ARG A 60 2.32 -8.55 7.69
N LYS A 61 3.37 -9.39 7.72
CA LYS A 61 3.28 -10.81 7.32
C LYS A 61 2.34 -11.60 8.24
N LEU A 62 2.35 -11.33 9.54
CA LEU A 62 1.45 -11.96 10.51
C LEU A 62 0.00 -11.54 10.26
N ILE A 63 -0.24 -10.25 10.04
CA ILE A 63 -1.57 -9.74 9.68
C ILE A 63 -2.07 -10.38 8.38
N GLU A 64 -1.26 -10.41 7.33
CA GLU A 64 -1.61 -11.05 6.05
C GLU A 64 -1.92 -12.54 6.24
N ARG A 65 -1.16 -13.24 7.10
CA ARG A 65 -1.36 -14.67 7.38
C ARG A 65 -2.68 -14.91 8.11
N GLU A 66 -3.00 -14.13 9.13
CA GLU A 66 -4.25 -14.28 9.87
C GLU A 66 -5.46 -13.86 9.03
N ALA A 67 -5.33 -12.79 8.25
CA ALA A 67 -6.39 -12.30 7.36
C ALA A 67 -6.82 -13.40 6.37
N LYS A 68 -5.89 -14.18 5.81
CA LYS A 68 -6.23 -15.31 4.91
C LYS A 68 -7.21 -16.33 5.49
N GLN A 69 -7.33 -16.41 6.82
CA GLN A 69 -8.28 -17.30 7.51
C GLN A 69 -9.66 -16.66 7.72
N LYS A 70 -9.87 -15.42 7.26
CA LYS A 70 -11.10 -14.64 7.39
C LYS A 70 -11.71 -14.40 6.01
N GLU A 71 -13.03 -14.37 5.93
CA GLU A 71 -13.76 -14.15 4.66
C GLU A 71 -13.34 -12.85 3.97
N TRP A 72 -13.24 -11.76 4.73
CA TRP A 72 -12.81 -10.43 4.25
C TRP A 72 -11.31 -10.35 3.91
N GLY A 73 -10.51 -11.34 4.28
CA GLY A 73 -9.05 -11.26 4.19
C GLY A 73 -8.51 -11.17 2.77
N SER A 74 -9.28 -11.65 1.79
CA SER A 74 -8.92 -11.56 0.37
C SER A 74 -8.93 -10.13 -0.17
N GLU A 75 -9.63 -9.22 0.51
CA GLU A 75 -9.73 -7.80 0.16
C GLU A 75 -8.66 -6.94 0.86
N LEU A 76 -7.98 -7.49 1.87
CA LEU A 76 -6.93 -6.78 2.60
C LEU A 76 -5.62 -6.77 1.81
N TYR A 77 -5.06 -5.58 1.61
CA TYR A 77 -3.75 -5.42 1.00
C TYR A 77 -2.97 -4.23 1.56
N PHE A 78 -1.76 -4.49 2.07
CA PHE A 78 -0.82 -3.44 2.45
C PHE A 78 0.06 -3.05 1.25
N CYS A 79 -0.13 -1.86 0.70
CA CYS A 79 0.78 -1.31 -0.33
C CYS A 79 2.21 -1.19 0.20
N SER A 80 2.34 -0.67 1.41
CA SER A 80 3.57 -0.55 2.19
C SER A 80 3.21 -0.55 3.68
N LEU A 81 4.15 -0.94 4.53
CA LEU A 81 4.14 -0.71 5.98
C LEU A 81 5.61 -0.57 6.37
N SER A 82 6.07 0.68 6.50
CA SER A 82 7.48 1.07 6.60
C SER A 82 7.56 2.47 7.20
N ASN A 83 8.63 2.77 7.94
CA ASN A 83 8.95 4.12 8.42
C ASN A 83 9.78 4.93 7.40
N GLN A 84 10.30 4.30 6.35
CA GLN A 84 11.12 4.94 5.32
C GLN A 84 10.38 5.15 4.00
N THR A 85 9.38 4.31 3.70
CA THR A 85 8.75 4.26 2.38
C THR A 85 7.23 4.20 2.44
N ILE A 86 6.59 4.88 1.49
CA ILE A 86 5.15 4.82 1.29
C ILE A 86 4.82 4.67 -0.20
N VAL A 87 3.87 3.79 -0.52
CA VAL A 87 3.47 3.50 -1.90
C VAL A 87 2.05 4.00 -2.18
N TYR A 88 1.94 5.05 -2.99
CA TYR A 88 0.69 5.49 -3.60
C TYR A 88 0.54 4.88 -5.00
N LYS A 89 -0.43 3.97 -5.16
CA LYS A 89 -0.71 3.29 -6.42
C LYS A 89 -2.19 3.02 -6.60
N GLY A 90 -2.62 2.73 -7.82
CA GLY A 90 -4.02 2.41 -8.09
C GLY A 90 -4.27 2.01 -9.53
N MET A 91 -5.49 1.59 -9.82
CA MET A 91 -5.96 1.26 -11.18
C MET A 91 -6.33 2.54 -11.94
N LEU A 92 -5.31 3.32 -12.27
CA LEU A 92 -5.45 4.67 -12.82
C LEU A 92 -4.56 4.84 -14.05
N ARG A 93 -4.91 5.81 -14.91
CA ARG A 93 -3.93 6.36 -15.86
C ARG A 93 -2.86 7.10 -15.08
N SER A 94 -1.60 7.02 -15.52
CA SER A 94 -0.49 7.67 -14.82
C SER A 94 -0.69 9.17 -14.65
N GLU A 95 -1.25 9.84 -15.66
CA GLU A 95 -1.53 11.29 -15.65
C GLU A 95 -2.53 11.74 -14.58
N VAL A 96 -3.38 10.84 -14.07
CA VAL A 96 -4.39 11.18 -13.05
C VAL A 96 -4.01 10.72 -11.65
N LEU A 97 -2.86 10.08 -11.44
CA LEU A 97 -2.44 9.59 -10.12
C LEU A 97 -2.35 10.73 -9.09
N GLY A 98 -1.70 11.84 -9.47
CA GLY A 98 -1.58 13.03 -8.62
C GLY A 98 -2.91 13.77 -8.44
N GLN A 99 -3.86 13.63 -9.38
CA GLN A 99 -5.21 14.19 -9.23
C GLN A 99 -6.07 13.35 -8.28
N PHE A 100 -5.87 12.03 -8.31
CA PHE A 100 -6.59 11.09 -7.46
C PHE A 100 -6.14 11.17 -6.01
N TYR A 101 -4.83 11.09 -5.71
CA TYR A 101 -4.32 11.18 -4.35
C TYR A 101 -3.98 12.62 -3.98
N LEU A 102 -4.86 13.26 -3.19
CA LEU A 102 -4.71 14.68 -2.87
C LEU A 102 -3.46 14.97 -2.02
N ASP A 103 -2.98 13.99 -1.25
CA ASP A 103 -1.74 14.10 -0.47
C ASP A 103 -0.52 14.39 -1.36
N LEU A 104 -0.50 13.90 -2.60
CA LEU A 104 0.61 14.11 -3.54
C LEU A 104 0.66 15.55 -4.10
N GLN A 105 -0.38 16.34 -3.89
CA GLN A 105 -0.42 17.76 -4.28
C GLN A 105 0.05 18.69 -3.15
N SER A 106 0.26 18.15 -1.95
CA SER A 106 0.71 18.93 -0.80
C SER A 106 2.18 19.30 -0.93
N GLU A 107 2.52 20.56 -0.66
CA GLU A 107 3.91 21.02 -0.57
C GLU A 107 4.71 20.34 0.56
N LEU A 108 4.00 19.73 1.53
CA LEU A 108 4.61 18.95 2.59
C LEU A 108 5.08 17.57 2.12
N TYR A 109 4.58 17.08 0.98
CA TYR A 109 4.99 15.80 0.41
C TYR A 109 6.36 15.94 -0.27
N LYS A 110 7.43 15.78 0.52
CA LYS A 110 8.82 15.88 0.06
C LYS A 110 9.50 14.53 0.21
N SER A 111 10.32 14.17 -0.78
CA SER A 111 11.09 12.93 -0.75
C SER A 111 12.43 13.12 -1.43
N PRO A 112 13.53 12.52 -0.92
CA PRO A 112 14.82 12.52 -1.60
C PRO A 112 14.87 11.59 -2.82
N PHE A 113 13.90 10.68 -2.97
CA PHE A 113 13.80 9.78 -4.13
C PHE A 113 12.36 9.48 -4.51
N ALA A 114 12.15 8.98 -5.73
CA ALA A 114 10.86 8.47 -6.18
C ALA A 114 11.04 7.29 -7.13
N ILE A 115 10.14 6.32 -7.03
CA ILE A 115 9.99 5.21 -8.00
C ILE A 115 8.58 5.30 -8.55
N TYR A 116 8.44 5.32 -9.87
CA TYR A 116 7.15 5.31 -10.56
C TYR A 116 7.07 4.14 -11.52
N HIS A 117 5.85 3.64 -11.76
CA HIS A 117 5.64 2.54 -12.68
C HIS A 117 4.28 2.66 -13.37
N ARG A 118 4.24 2.38 -14.67
CA ARG A 118 3.01 2.21 -15.44
C ARG A 118 2.97 0.80 -15.99
N ARG A 119 1.92 0.06 -15.63
CA ARG A 119 1.70 -1.31 -16.13
C ARG A 119 0.76 -1.29 -17.33
N TYR A 120 1.10 -2.04 -18.37
CA TYR A 120 0.16 -2.50 -19.37
C TYR A 120 -0.24 -3.94 -19.01
N SER A 121 -1.54 -4.25 -18.97
CA SER A 121 -2.02 -5.59 -18.64
C SER A 121 -2.88 -6.11 -19.79
N THR A 122 -2.73 -7.38 -20.12
CA THR A 122 -3.60 -8.12 -21.04
C THR A 122 -4.94 -8.55 -20.41
N ASN A 123 -5.17 -8.22 -19.13
CA ASN A 123 -6.38 -8.55 -18.39
C ASN A 123 -7.32 -7.35 -18.33
N THR A 124 -8.61 -7.59 -18.53
CA THR A 124 -9.65 -6.55 -18.48
C THR A 124 -10.21 -6.31 -17.08
N SER A 125 -10.05 -7.26 -16.15
CA SER A 125 -10.54 -7.13 -14.76
C SER A 125 -9.54 -6.37 -13.88
N PRO A 126 -9.89 -5.16 -13.40
CA PRO A 126 -8.97 -4.34 -12.61
C PRO A 126 -8.80 -4.89 -11.19
N ARG A 127 -7.54 -5.11 -10.79
CA ARG A 127 -7.17 -5.48 -9.41
C ARG A 127 -6.16 -4.49 -8.84
N TRP A 128 -6.63 -3.61 -7.97
CA TRP A 128 -5.82 -2.57 -7.32
C TRP A 128 -4.51 -3.05 -6.69
N PRO A 129 -4.45 -4.21 -5.99
CA PRO A 129 -3.20 -4.73 -5.44
C PRO A 129 -2.09 -5.00 -6.47
N LEU A 130 -2.46 -5.27 -7.73
CA LEU A 130 -1.52 -5.63 -8.80
C LEU A 130 -0.88 -4.41 -9.49
N ALA A 131 -1.34 -3.19 -9.18
CA ALA A 131 -0.61 -1.99 -9.58
C ALA A 131 0.79 -2.01 -8.95
N GLN A 132 1.73 -1.31 -9.58
CA GLN A 132 3.09 -1.15 -9.10
C GLN A 132 3.40 0.34 -8.87
N PRO A 133 4.39 0.71 -8.05
CA PRO A 133 5.43 -0.13 -7.44
C PRO A 133 4.95 -1.17 -6.42
N MET A 134 5.74 -2.23 -6.24
CA MET A 134 5.66 -3.09 -5.05
C MET A 134 6.43 -2.44 -3.89
N ARG A 135 6.66 -3.19 -2.80
CA ARG A 135 7.27 -2.66 -1.57
C ARG A 135 8.74 -2.25 -1.76
N LEU A 136 9.43 -2.89 -2.71
CA LEU A 136 10.85 -2.64 -3.02
C LEU A 136 11.12 -2.48 -4.53
N LEU A 137 10.21 -2.93 -5.40
CA LEU A 137 10.48 -3.15 -6.81
C LEU A 137 9.42 -2.50 -7.71
N GLY A 138 9.88 -1.80 -8.75
CA GLY A 138 9.14 -1.57 -9.98
C GLY A 138 9.74 -2.44 -11.09
N HIS A 139 8.93 -3.24 -11.77
CA HIS A 139 9.38 -4.22 -12.76
C HIS A 139 8.66 -4.02 -14.09
N ASN A 140 9.43 -3.69 -15.11
CA ASN A 140 9.00 -3.64 -16.50
C ASN A 140 9.52 -4.87 -17.25
N GLY A 141 8.62 -5.79 -17.56
CA GLY A 141 8.93 -7.06 -18.24
C GLY A 141 8.07 -8.21 -17.75
N GLU A 142 8.43 -9.42 -18.16
CA GLU A 142 7.78 -10.68 -17.76
C GLU A 142 8.84 -11.65 -17.19
N ILE A 143 8.51 -12.34 -16.09
CA ILE A 143 9.36 -13.37 -15.49
C ILE A 143 8.89 -14.72 -16.04
N ASN A 144 9.60 -15.25 -17.03
CA ASN A 144 9.19 -16.45 -17.78
C ASN A 144 9.40 -17.79 -17.02
N THR A 145 10.00 -17.75 -15.84
CA THR A 145 10.44 -18.95 -15.09
C THR A 145 9.80 -19.06 -13.70
N ILE A 146 8.58 -18.54 -13.51
CA ILE A 146 7.91 -18.45 -12.20
C ILE A 146 7.14 -19.72 -11.77
N GLN A 147 7.30 -20.84 -12.48
CA GLN A 147 6.55 -22.09 -12.22
C GLN A 147 6.88 -22.72 -10.87
#